data_AF-A0A0W8JHR6-F1
#
_entry.id   AF-A0A0W8JHR6-F1
#
_cell.length_a   1.000
_cell.length_b   1.000
_cell.length_c   1.000
_cell.angle_alpha   90.00
_cell.angle_beta   90.00
_cell.angle_gamma   90.00
#
_symmetry.space_group_name_H-M   'P 1'
#
loop_
_entity.id
_entity.type
_entity.pdbx_description
1 polymer ?
#
loop_
_entity_poly.entity_id
_entity_poly.type
_entity_poly.pdbx_seq_one_letter_code
_entity_poly.pdbx_strand_id
1 'polypeptide(L)' 'MMIGINFSDDNDITVGASILPTADDIFAKAGMIVKVKKPLNVKRKKLLKGQILSTYLHLAPNFPQTDD' A
#
# COMPACT_ATOMS: atom_id res chain seq x y z
N MET A 1 7.82 9.72 -11.32
CA MET A 1 8.68 10.41 -10.32
C MET A 1 7.89 10.59 -9.04
N MET A 2 8.37 10.05 -7.92
CA MET A 2 7.72 10.24 -6.62
C MET A 2 8.11 11.62 -6.05
N ILE A 3 7.33 12.63 -6.45
CA ILE A 3 7.59 14.06 -6.20
C ILE A 3 7.71 14.41 -4.71
N GLY A 4 7.11 13.61 -3.82
CA GLY A 4 7.06 13.87 -2.38
C GLY A 4 8.33 13.51 -1.59
N ILE A 5 9.25 12.73 -2.17
CA ILE A 5 10.51 12.32 -1.50
C ILE A 5 11.76 12.58 -2.34
N ASN A 6 11.61 13.32 -3.45
CA ASN A 6 12.68 13.60 -4.41
C ASN A 6 13.39 12.33 -4.92
N PHE A 7 12.61 11.29 -5.23
CA PHE A 7 13.10 10.00 -5.73
C PHE A 7 12.52 9.74 -7.13
N SER A 8 13.39 9.44 -8.10
CA SER A 8 12.96 9.13 -9.46
C SER A 8 12.52 7.67 -9.56
N ASP A 9 11.62 7.41 -10.48
CA ASP A 9 11.17 6.07 -10.82
C ASP A 9 12.33 5.21 -11.35
N ASP A 10 13.29 5.84 -12.05
CA ASP A 10 14.51 5.18 -12.53
C ASP A 10 15.35 4.57 -11.39
N ASN A 11 15.37 5.22 -10.22
CA ASN A 11 16.08 4.69 -9.06
C ASN A 11 15.47 3.36 -8.59
N ASP A 12 14.14 3.26 -8.57
CA ASP A 12 13.42 2.04 -8.22
C ASP A 12 13.60 0.94 -9.28
N ILE A 13 13.53 1.29 -10.56
CA ILE A 13 13.73 0.34 -11.67
C ILE A 13 15.15 -0.24 -11.65
N THR A 14 16.17 0.61 -11.39
CA THR A 14 17.58 0.19 -11.38
C THR A 14 17.87 -0.84 -10.28
N VAL A 15 17.13 -0.80 -9.17
CA VAL A 15 17.25 -1.79 -8.09
C VAL A 15 16.32 -3.00 -8.28
N GLY A 16 15.66 -3.11 -9.43
CA GLY A 16 14.84 -4.26 -9.82
C GLY A 16 13.36 -4.14 -9.46
N ALA A 17 12.88 -2.96 -9.07
CA ALA A 17 11.46 -2.76 -8.81
C ALA A 17 10.64 -2.72 -10.11
N SER A 18 9.42 -3.26 -10.05
CA SER A 18 8.44 -3.14 -11.13
C SER A 18 7.42 -2.05 -10.79
N ILE A 19 7.28 -1.07 -11.68
CA ILE A 19 6.29 0.00 -11.53
C ILE A 19 5.00 -0.43 -12.22
N LEU A 20 3.94 -0.60 -11.43
CA LEU A 20 2.62 -0.96 -11.93
C LEU A 20 1.78 0.30 -12.21
N PRO A 21 0.94 0.30 -13.27
CA PRO A 21 0.24 1.49 -13.72
C PRO A 21 -0.90 1.90 -12.78
N THR A 22 -1.46 0.96 -12.01
CA THR A 22 -2.58 1.24 -11.11
C THR A 22 -2.38 0.64 -9.71
N ALA A 23 -3.07 1.22 -8.73
CA ALA A 23 -3.11 0.66 -7.39
C ALA A 23 -3.80 -0.70 -7.35
N ASP A 24 -4.80 -0.93 -8.21
CA ASP A 24 -5.52 -2.21 -8.31
C ASP A 24 -4.59 -3.34 -8.73
N ASP A 25 -3.69 -3.10 -9.69
CA ASP A 25 -2.66 -4.07 -10.09
C ASP A 25 -1.75 -4.46 -8.91
N ILE A 26 -1.40 -3.50 -8.06
CA ILE A 26 -0.57 -3.74 -6.86
C ILE A 26 -1.35 -4.61 -5.87
N PHE A 27 -2.60 -4.25 -5.56
CA PHE A 27 -3.44 -5.02 -4.63
C PHE A 27 -3.76 -6.42 -5.16
N ALA A 28 -3.85 -6.63 -6.47
CA ALA A 28 -4.12 -7.95 -7.06
C ALA A 28 -2.88 -8.86 -7.05
N LYS A 29 -1.67 -8.32 -7.20
CA LYS A 29 -0.43 -9.11 -7.37
C LYS A 29 0.40 -9.25 -6.11
N ALA A 30 0.31 -8.31 -5.16
CA ALA A 30 1.20 -8.29 -4.01
C ALA A 30 0.85 -9.38 -2.98
N GLY A 31 1.86 -10.13 -2.51
CA GLY A 31 1.74 -10.97 -1.30
C GLY A 31 1.88 -10.18 0.00
N MET A 32 2.66 -9.09 -0.03
CA MET A 32 2.84 -8.16 1.09
C MET A 32 2.79 -6.71 0.60
N ILE A 33 2.11 -5.85 1.34
CA ILE A 33 1.92 -4.44 1.04
C ILE A 33 2.50 -3.62 2.19
N VAL A 34 3.50 -2.77 1.89
CA VAL A 34 4.12 -1.85 2.86
C VAL A 34 3.62 -0.44 2.58
N LYS A 35 3.08 0.24 3.60
CA LYS A 35 2.58 1.63 3.51
C LYS A 35 2.95 2.45 4.75
N VAL A 36 3.07 3.75 4.54
CA VAL A 36 3.34 4.70 5.64
C VAL A 36 2.06 5.07 6.40
N LYS A 37 0.93 5.27 5.72
CA LYS A 37 -0.33 5.66 6.34
C LYS A 37 -1.39 4.58 6.17
N LYS A 38 -2.31 4.53 7.12
CA LYS A 38 -3.45 3.62 7.10
C LYS A 38 -4.19 3.66 5.75
N PRO A 39 -4.60 2.52 5.19
CA PRO A 39 -5.41 2.49 3.99
C PRO A 39 -6.77 3.15 4.26
N LEU A 40 -7.18 4.04 3.35
CA LEU A 40 -8.54 4.60 3.33
C LEU A 40 -9.57 3.49 3.02
N ASN A 41 -10.85 3.69 3.35
CA ASN A 41 -11.90 2.66 3.17
C ASN A 41 -11.92 2.04 1.77
N VAL A 42 -11.81 2.85 0.71
CA VAL A 42 -11.79 2.38 -0.68
C VAL A 42 -10.58 1.50 -1.02
N LYS A 43 -9.48 1.62 -0.27
CA LYS A 43 -8.27 0.79 -0.41
C LYS A 43 -8.30 -0.43 0.52
N ARG A 44 -8.96 -0.34 1.68
CA ARG A 44 -9.18 -1.48 2.58
C ARG A 44 -10.03 -2.57 1.91
N LYS A 45 -11.06 -2.17 1.16
CA LYS A 45 -11.90 -3.09 0.36
C LYS A 45 -11.15 -3.87 -0.74
N LYS A 46 -9.92 -3.47 -1.07
CA LYS A 46 -9.09 -4.12 -2.09
C LYS A 46 -8.08 -5.11 -1.51
N LEU A 47 -8.00 -5.22 -0.17
CA LEU A 47 -7.13 -6.19 0.48
C LEU A 47 -7.72 -7.59 0.29
N LEU A 48 -6.86 -8.53 -0.07
CA LEU A 48 -7.22 -9.93 -0.31
C LEU A 48 -6.77 -10.80 0.86
N LYS A 49 -7.50 -11.90 1.10
CA LYS A 49 -7.14 -12.88 2.12
C LYS A 49 -5.78 -13.50 1.80
N GLY A 50 -4.91 -13.61 2.80
CA GLY A 50 -3.56 -14.15 2.65
C GLY A 50 -2.48 -13.10 2.37
N GLN A 51 -2.86 -11.83 2.21
CA GLN A 51 -1.89 -10.74 2.10
C GLN A 51 -1.43 -10.25 3.47
N ILE A 52 -0.17 -9.81 3.54
CA ILE A 52 0.40 -9.14 4.72
C ILE A 52 0.34 -7.63 4.49
N LEU A 53 -0.28 -6.88 5.40
CA LEU A 53 -0.28 -5.42 5.37
C LEU A 53 0.59 -4.87 6.50
N SER A 54 1.70 -4.22 6.16
CA SER A 54 2.58 -3.54 7.11
C SER A 54 2.43 -2.02 6.98
N THR A 55 1.80 -1.38 7.97
CA THR A 55 1.56 0.07 7.98
C THR A 55 1.22 0.57 9.38
N TYR A 56 1.39 1.88 9.60
CA TYR A 56 0.82 2.55 10.77
C TYR A 56 -0.71 2.56 10.68
N LEU A 57 -1.35 1.70 11.47
CA LEU A 57 -2.79 1.44 11.39
C LEU A 57 -3.60 2.27 12.41
N HIS A 58 -3.02 2.58 13.57
CA HIS A 58 -3.66 3.30 14.68
C HIS A 58 -5.03 2.71 15.07
N LEU A 59 -5.09 1.41 15.31
CA LEU A 59 -6.35 0.69 15.57
C LEU A 59 -7.04 1.11 16.88
N ALA A 60 -6.28 1.28 17.97
CA ALA A 60 -6.84 1.57 19.29
C ALA A 60 -7.76 2.83 19.36
N PRO A 61 -7.45 3.96 18.70
CA PRO A 61 -8.32 5.15 18.72
C PRO A 61 -9.39 5.20 17.61
N ASN A 62 -9.65 4.13 16.84
CA ASN A 62 -10.48 4.22 15.62
C ASN A 62 -11.55 3.11 15.53
N PHE A 63 -12.58 3.18 16.39
CA PHE A 63 -13.74 2.27 16.39
C PHE A 63 -14.30 1.89 15.00
N PRO A 64 -14.59 2.83 14.08
CA PRO A 64 -15.14 2.47 12.76
C PRO A 64 -14.17 1.72 11.83
N GLN A 65 -12.92 1.52 12.22
CA GLN A 65 -11.93 0.72 11.48
C GLN A 65 -11.66 -0.63 12.16
N THR A 66 -12.11 -0.81 13.41
CA THR A 66 -12.00 -2.07 14.17
C THR A 66 -13.16 -3.03 13.90
N ASP A 67 -14.32 -2.51 13.46
CA ASP A 67 -15.55 -3.27 13.18
C ASP A 67 -15.72 -3.66 11.68
N ASP A 68 -14.77 -3.32 10.80
CA ASP A 68 -14.72 -3.78 9.39
C ASP A 68 -14.02 -5.15 9.27
#